data_AF-A0A3D1BVJ6-F1
#
_entry.id   AF-A0A3D1BVJ6-F1
#
_cell.length_a   1.000
_cell.length_b   1.000
_cell.length_c   1.000
_cell.angle_alpha   90.00
_cell.angle_beta   90.00
_cell.angle_gamma   90.00
#
_symmetry.space_group_name_H-M   'P 1'
#
loop_
_entity.id
_entity.type
_entity.pdbx_description
1 polymer ?
#
loop_
_entity_poly.entity_id
_entity_poly.type
_entity_poly.pdbx_seq_one_letter_code
_entity_poly.pdbx_strand_id
1 'polypeptide(L)'
;MSAIISAQGNEGNPYNYLSGYENYVRGEKFNYHSAHPGVSASMLVRSIQKELYIEWTTEKVPGDYSEGDATFVFLAAINVRENDRHSWDILINDKKKVTISTPGSRELKDITWKGDDGYDIRFMPVMEDRYGDLHGYFFLIIPEGEYTRGEPLNIKAVGETSGNRAFFIVYRHKIKPSIKVVPEQAIRKEGQDRYQLVSVNYTYLGDPVDVIISAGDIETKTRLTFGYNNIRVRLPVVKKESPFMVSIKKGQKILADNNFILKPVAYREIHLLHHSHVDIGYTHVQDEVKIIQWQHLENAIKIAGRTKDYPEAARFRWNSEVIWALDSYLKENSPEKVDRMIDAIRNGWIEPGAMYANELSELCNTEELIQLTASARNLA
;
A
#
# COMPACT_ATOMS: atom_id res chain seq x y z
N MET A 1 -5.66 -17.46 8.17
CA MET A 1 -4.40 -17.26 7.41
C MET A 1 -4.50 -18.09 6.14
N SER A 2 -4.65 -17.47 4.97
CA SER A 2 -4.45 -18.19 3.69
C SER A 2 -2.95 -18.42 3.53
N ALA A 3 -2.53 -19.68 3.45
CA ALA A 3 -1.14 -20.02 3.19
C ALA A 3 -0.74 -19.49 1.80
N ILE A 4 0.45 -18.89 1.70
CA ILE A 4 1.08 -18.63 0.41
C ILE A 4 1.60 -19.98 -0.07
N ILE A 5 1.09 -20.46 -1.20
CA ILE A 5 1.58 -21.69 -1.81
C ILE A 5 2.46 -21.27 -3.00
N SER A 6 3.69 -21.78 -3.04
CA SER A 6 4.52 -21.69 -4.25
C SER A 6 3.78 -22.39 -5.38
N ALA A 7 3.58 -21.72 -6.52
CA ALA A 7 2.95 -22.35 -7.68
C ALA A 7 3.69 -23.66 -8.01
N GLN A 8 2.96 -24.76 -8.20
CA GLN A 8 3.56 -26.02 -8.62
C GLN A 8 4.00 -25.87 -10.08
N GLY A 9 5.31 -25.79 -10.31
CA GLY A 9 5.92 -25.70 -11.63
C GLY A 9 6.54 -24.34 -11.96
N ASN A 10 7.54 -24.35 -12.85
CA ASN A 10 8.28 -23.17 -13.30
C ASN A 10 7.49 -22.29 -14.28
N GLU A 11 6.18 -22.51 -14.43
CA GLU A 11 5.41 -21.99 -15.55
C GLU A 11 5.03 -20.51 -15.42
N GLY A 12 5.05 -20.01 -14.19
CA GLY A 12 5.00 -18.57 -13.91
C GLY A 12 6.32 -17.84 -14.14
N ASN A 13 7.39 -18.55 -14.54
CA ASN A 13 8.72 -18.00 -14.76
C ASN A 13 9.33 -18.60 -16.04
N PRO A 14 8.76 -18.28 -17.23
CA PRO A 14 9.18 -18.88 -18.49
C PRO A 14 10.64 -18.59 -18.87
N TYR A 15 11.26 -17.59 -18.24
CA TYR A 15 12.63 -17.15 -18.48
C TYR A 15 13.64 -17.70 -17.46
N ASN A 16 13.21 -18.55 -16.53
CA ASN A 16 14.07 -19.11 -15.47
C ASN A 16 14.81 -18.01 -14.68
N TYR A 17 14.15 -16.87 -14.46
CA TYR A 17 14.70 -15.79 -13.65
C TYR A 17 15.01 -16.29 -12.24
N LEU A 18 16.18 -15.90 -11.75
CA LEU A 18 16.62 -16.21 -10.41
C LEU A 18 16.26 -15.05 -9.46
N SER A 19 15.99 -15.32 -8.20
CA SER A 19 15.79 -14.31 -7.16
C SER A 19 17.12 -13.61 -6.89
N GLY A 20 17.18 -12.32 -7.20
CA GLY A 20 18.33 -11.46 -6.92
C GLY A 20 18.51 -11.11 -5.45
N TYR A 21 17.56 -11.50 -4.58
CA TYR A 21 17.69 -11.41 -3.13
C TYR A 21 17.37 -12.75 -2.46
N GLU A 22 18.23 -13.20 -1.56
CA GLU A 22 18.05 -14.41 -0.75
C GLU A 22 18.32 -14.14 0.74
N ASN A 23 19.51 -13.64 1.08
CA ASN A 23 19.88 -13.31 2.46
C ASN A 23 20.48 -11.91 2.58
N TYR A 24 20.14 -11.24 3.68
CA TYR A 24 20.81 -10.02 4.13
C TYR A 24 22.25 -10.33 4.58
N VAL A 25 23.20 -9.47 4.23
CA VAL A 25 24.57 -9.50 4.76
C VAL A 25 24.89 -8.22 5.54
N ARG A 26 24.71 -7.03 4.94
CA ARG A 26 25.03 -5.75 5.58
C ARG A 26 24.14 -4.60 5.10
N GLY A 27 23.88 -3.62 5.97
CA GLY A 27 23.21 -2.36 5.63
C GLY A 27 22.13 -1.98 6.64
N GLU A 28 21.64 -0.73 6.56
CA GLU A 28 20.55 -0.27 7.41
C GLU A 28 19.25 -1.03 7.08
N LYS A 29 18.61 -1.65 8.09
CA LYS A 29 17.32 -2.35 7.94
C LYS A 29 16.18 -1.44 8.40
N PHE A 30 15.15 -1.36 7.59
CA PHE A 30 13.93 -0.61 7.92
C PHE A 30 12.72 -1.17 7.14
N ASN A 31 11.56 -0.53 7.30
CA ASN A 31 10.35 -0.85 6.54
C ASN A 31 9.98 0.33 5.65
N TYR A 32 9.72 0.05 4.38
CA TYR A 32 9.28 1.03 3.38
C TYR A 32 8.30 0.38 2.42
N HIS A 33 7.29 1.12 1.96
CA HIS A 33 6.36 0.60 0.97
C HIS A 33 7.08 0.25 -0.35
N SER A 34 6.53 -0.67 -1.13
CA SER A 34 7.13 -1.15 -2.39
C SER A 34 6.06 -1.34 -3.47
N ALA A 35 6.50 -1.58 -4.71
CA ALA A 35 5.61 -1.93 -5.81
C ALA A 35 4.92 -3.30 -5.65
N HIS A 36 5.37 -4.13 -4.70
CA HIS A 36 4.70 -5.37 -4.34
C HIS A 36 3.92 -5.19 -3.03
N PRO A 37 2.58 -5.22 -3.04
CA PRO A 37 1.78 -5.11 -1.83
C PRO A 37 2.18 -6.12 -0.76
N GLY A 38 2.35 -5.66 0.48
CA GLY A 38 2.77 -6.49 1.62
C GLY A 38 4.28 -6.75 1.72
N VAL A 39 5.09 -6.30 0.75
CA VAL A 39 6.56 -6.30 0.86
C VAL A 39 7.01 -4.93 1.35
N SER A 40 7.61 -4.90 2.55
CA SER A 40 8.15 -3.66 3.11
C SER A 40 9.52 -3.77 3.77
N ALA A 41 9.95 -4.96 4.17
CA ALA A 41 11.27 -5.17 4.74
C ALA A 41 12.36 -4.75 3.72
N SER A 42 13.19 -3.78 4.10
CA SER A 42 14.06 -3.07 3.15
C SER A 42 15.47 -2.90 3.70
N MET A 43 16.38 -2.55 2.79
CA MET A 43 17.76 -2.10 3.04
C MET A 43 18.01 -0.82 2.25
N LEU A 44 18.78 0.13 2.80
CA LEU A 44 19.05 1.42 2.14
C LEU A 44 20.53 1.76 2.14
N VAL A 45 21.00 2.28 1.01
CA VAL A 45 22.29 2.98 0.88
C VAL A 45 22.05 4.38 0.33
N ARG A 46 22.80 5.37 0.85
CA ARG A 46 22.76 6.76 0.39
C ARG A 46 24.06 7.15 -0.29
N SER A 47 23.98 8.17 -1.14
CA SER A 47 25.13 8.83 -1.79
C SER A 47 25.91 9.75 -0.82
N ILE A 48 26.17 9.31 0.41
CA ILE A 48 26.88 10.13 1.40
C ILE A 48 28.38 9.90 1.29
N GLN A 49 28.82 8.65 1.50
CA GLN A 49 30.21 8.23 1.49
C GLN A 49 30.32 6.72 1.25
N LYS A 50 31.43 6.28 0.63
CA LYS A 50 31.63 4.90 0.15
C LYS A 50 31.70 3.84 1.26
N GLU A 51 31.97 4.21 2.50
CA GLU A 51 32.00 3.27 3.64
C GLU A 51 30.59 2.77 4.00
N LEU A 52 29.55 3.49 3.56
CA LEU A 52 28.16 3.10 3.69
C LEU A 52 27.74 2.32 2.45
N TYR A 53 27.41 1.05 2.64
CA TYR A 53 26.94 0.17 1.57
C TYR A 53 25.92 -0.83 2.09
N ILE A 54 25.12 -1.36 1.17
CA ILE A 54 24.27 -2.51 1.38
C ILE A 54 24.89 -3.74 0.71
N GLU A 55 24.71 -4.89 1.34
CA GLU A 55 25.24 -6.18 0.87
C GLU A 55 24.23 -7.29 1.12
N TRP A 56 24.05 -8.15 0.12
CA TRP A 56 23.16 -9.29 0.20
C TRP A 56 23.65 -10.42 -0.70
N THR A 57 23.03 -11.59 -0.57
CA THR A 57 23.27 -12.72 -1.46
C THR A 57 22.06 -12.96 -2.35
N THR A 58 22.30 -13.43 -3.59
CA THR A 58 21.26 -13.93 -4.49
C THR A 58 20.82 -15.33 -4.09
N GLU A 59 19.78 -15.86 -4.73
CA GLU A 59 19.60 -17.32 -4.70
C GLU A 59 20.77 -18.02 -5.40
N LYS A 60 20.94 -19.30 -5.10
CA LYS A 60 21.96 -20.12 -5.74
C LYS A 60 21.61 -20.31 -7.22
N VAL A 61 22.61 -20.23 -8.09
CA VAL A 61 22.43 -20.71 -9.46
C VAL A 61 22.18 -22.23 -9.40
N PRO A 62 21.09 -22.75 -9.98
CA PRO A 62 20.82 -24.19 -10.00
C PRO A 62 21.99 -25.01 -10.58
N GLY A 63 22.20 -26.22 -10.06
CA GLY A 63 23.27 -27.11 -10.54
C GLY A 63 23.09 -27.51 -12.02
N ASP A 64 21.83 -27.61 -12.43
CA ASP A 64 21.34 -27.95 -13.76
C ASP A 64 20.96 -26.71 -14.60
N TYR A 65 21.43 -25.52 -14.22
CA TYR A 65 21.14 -24.29 -14.97
C TYR A 65 21.62 -24.42 -16.43
N SER A 66 20.76 -24.03 -17.36
CA SER A 66 21.05 -24.06 -18.80
C SER A 66 22.26 -23.20 -19.14
N GLU A 67 22.97 -23.55 -20.22
CA GLU A 67 24.01 -22.69 -20.80
C GLU A 67 23.44 -21.31 -21.18
N GLY A 68 24.28 -20.28 -21.08
CA GLY A 68 23.94 -18.87 -21.31
C GLY A 68 23.91 -17.98 -20.08
N ASP A 69 23.41 -16.76 -20.26
CA ASP A 69 23.41 -15.71 -19.22
C ASP A 69 22.43 -16.03 -18.07
N ALA A 70 22.85 -15.76 -16.84
CA ALA A 70 21.98 -15.87 -15.67
C ALA A 70 21.37 -14.51 -15.33
N THR A 71 20.04 -14.45 -15.21
CA THR A 71 19.34 -13.20 -14.86
C THR A 71 18.71 -13.27 -13.46
N PHE A 72 19.15 -12.38 -12.58
CA PHE A 72 18.69 -12.22 -11.22
C PHE A 72 17.74 -11.04 -11.08
N VAL A 73 16.53 -11.27 -10.57
CA VAL A 73 15.50 -10.26 -10.39
C VAL A 73 15.31 -9.93 -8.92
N PHE A 74 15.42 -8.65 -8.57
CA PHE A 74 15.14 -8.16 -7.23
C PHE A 74 14.29 -6.89 -7.28
N LEU A 75 13.55 -6.64 -6.21
CA LEU A 75 12.74 -5.44 -6.07
C LEU A 75 13.59 -4.35 -5.45
N ALA A 76 13.51 -3.13 -5.99
CA ALA A 76 14.22 -1.97 -5.47
C ALA A 76 13.46 -0.67 -5.70
N ALA A 77 13.90 0.37 -5.02
CA ALA A 77 13.45 1.74 -5.23
C ALA A 77 14.66 2.67 -5.33
N ILE A 78 14.57 3.68 -6.19
CA ILE A 78 15.66 4.61 -6.44
C ILE A 78 15.10 6.04 -6.48
N ASN A 79 15.84 6.94 -5.86
CA ASN A 79 15.50 8.35 -5.85
C ASN A 79 15.48 8.92 -7.27
N VAL A 80 14.56 9.84 -7.56
CA VAL A 80 14.49 10.54 -8.86
C VAL A 80 14.45 12.04 -8.66
N ARG A 81 15.51 12.72 -9.11
CA ARG A 81 15.61 14.18 -9.15
C ARG A 81 16.24 14.56 -10.49
N GLU A 82 15.48 15.24 -11.35
CA GLU A 82 15.88 15.50 -12.75
C GLU A 82 17.24 16.21 -12.86
N ASN A 83 17.52 17.15 -11.95
CA ASN A 83 18.72 17.98 -11.95
C ASN A 83 19.74 17.64 -10.84
N ASP A 84 19.55 16.54 -10.12
CA ASP A 84 20.43 16.12 -9.01
C ASP A 84 20.64 14.61 -9.09
N ARG A 85 21.53 14.20 -10.02
CA ARG A 85 21.74 12.79 -10.35
C ARG A 85 22.89 12.21 -9.56
N HIS A 86 22.67 11.01 -9.02
CA HIS A 86 23.64 10.29 -8.19
C HIS A 86 23.84 8.87 -8.66
N SER A 87 24.99 8.28 -8.32
CA SER A 87 25.38 6.95 -8.77
C SER A 87 25.72 5.98 -7.63
N TRP A 88 25.55 4.69 -7.94
CA TRP A 88 25.94 3.57 -7.08
C TRP A 88 26.73 2.55 -7.90
N ASP A 89 27.89 2.17 -7.39
CA ASP A 89 28.66 1.06 -7.92
C ASP A 89 28.08 -0.25 -7.40
N ILE A 90 27.75 -1.14 -8.32
CA ILE A 90 27.29 -2.50 -8.05
C ILE A 90 28.49 -3.44 -8.21
N LEU A 91 28.86 -4.07 -7.10
CA LEU A 91 29.93 -5.07 -7.05
C LEU A 91 29.32 -6.46 -6.94
N ILE A 92 29.93 -7.41 -7.64
CA ILE A 92 29.53 -8.81 -7.68
C ILE A 92 30.76 -9.61 -7.29
N ASN A 93 30.66 -10.36 -6.20
CA ASN A 93 31.78 -11.06 -5.58
C ASN A 93 33.01 -10.14 -5.40
N ASP A 94 32.76 -8.96 -4.81
CA ASP A 94 33.74 -7.90 -4.50
C ASP A 94 34.41 -7.22 -5.71
N LYS A 95 33.98 -7.52 -6.94
CA LYS A 95 34.45 -6.81 -8.14
C LYS A 95 33.38 -5.84 -8.61
N LYS A 96 33.74 -4.58 -8.82
CA LYS A 96 32.84 -3.60 -9.48
C LYS A 96 32.55 -4.10 -10.88
N LYS A 97 31.26 -4.17 -11.25
CA LYS A 97 30.82 -4.63 -12.57
C LYS A 97 29.90 -3.65 -13.27
N VAL A 98 29.02 -2.96 -12.55
CA VAL A 98 28.06 -2.03 -13.15
C VAL A 98 27.96 -0.78 -12.28
N THR A 99 27.80 0.40 -12.87
CA THR A 99 27.41 1.62 -12.14
C THR A 99 25.99 1.99 -12.54
N ILE A 100 25.06 1.99 -11.58
CA ILE A 100 23.70 2.49 -11.78
C ILE A 100 23.62 3.97 -11.37
N SER A 101 22.64 4.69 -11.89
CA SER A 101 22.39 6.08 -11.53
C SER A 101 20.91 6.37 -11.33
N THR A 102 20.59 7.44 -10.61
CA THR A 102 19.21 7.90 -10.52
C THR A 102 18.64 8.15 -11.93
N PRO A 103 17.39 7.74 -12.19
CA PRO A 103 16.67 8.11 -13.41
C PRO A 103 16.62 9.62 -13.60
N GLY A 104 16.70 10.06 -14.87
CA GLY A 104 16.59 11.48 -15.23
C GLY A 104 15.15 11.99 -15.35
N SER A 105 14.16 11.11 -15.22
CA SER A 105 12.74 11.42 -15.31
C SER A 105 11.94 10.44 -14.45
N ARG A 106 10.66 10.76 -14.19
CA ARG A 106 9.72 9.90 -13.45
C ARG A 106 8.93 8.96 -14.36
N GLU A 107 9.27 8.90 -15.64
CA GLU A 107 8.58 8.02 -16.58
C GLU A 107 8.78 6.55 -16.21
N LEU A 108 7.69 5.77 -16.28
CA LEU A 108 7.73 4.32 -16.08
C LEU A 108 8.25 3.62 -17.34
N LYS A 109 9.51 3.88 -17.68
CA LYS A 109 10.21 3.34 -18.85
C LYS A 109 11.45 2.56 -18.43
N ASP A 110 11.69 1.44 -19.10
CA ASP A 110 12.88 0.62 -18.87
C ASP A 110 14.16 1.44 -19.04
N ILE A 111 15.07 1.27 -18.09
CA ILE A 111 16.42 1.83 -18.10
C ILE A 111 17.40 0.67 -18.10
N THR A 112 18.47 0.75 -18.88
CA THR A 112 19.55 -0.25 -18.85
C THR A 112 20.88 0.44 -18.61
N TRP A 113 21.60 -0.01 -17.59
CA TRP A 113 23.00 0.35 -17.35
C TRP A 113 23.88 -0.80 -17.81
N LYS A 114 24.77 -0.50 -18.76
CA LYS A 114 25.80 -1.42 -19.26
C LYS A 114 26.99 -1.39 -18.32
N GLY A 115 27.52 -2.55 -18.00
CA GLY A 115 28.71 -2.73 -17.17
C GLY A 115 29.89 -3.32 -17.92
N ASP A 116 30.89 -3.69 -17.14
CA ASP A 116 32.12 -4.36 -17.59
C ASP A 116 31.85 -5.83 -17.89
N ASP A 117 32.67 -6.44 -18.76
CA ASP A 117 32.66 -7.87 -19.07
C ASP A 117 31.31 -8.46 -19.53
N GLY A 118 30.38 -7.64 -20.03
CA GLY A 118 29.05 -8.08 -20.48
C GLY A 118 27.98 -8.12 -19.38
N TYR A 119 28.28 -7.62 -18.18
CA TYR A 119 27.29 -7.46 -17.12
C TYR A 119 26.35 -6.30 -17.40
N ASP A 120 25.06 -6.52 -17.20
CA ASP A 120 24.05 -5.48 -17.38
C ASP A 120 23.09 -5.42 -16.19
N ILE A 121 22.56 -4.22 -15.92
CA ILE A 121 21.40 -4.05 -15.05
C ILE A 121 20.30 -3.34 -15.82
N ARG A 122 19.16 -4.01 -15.98
CA ARG A 122 17.92 -3.39 -16.46
C ARG A 122 17.02 -3.07 -15.27
N PHE A 123 16.49 -1.85 -15.20
CA PHE A 123 15.45 -1.45 -14.27
C PHE A 123 14.13 -1.24 -15.01
N MET A 124 13.11 -1.97 -14.59
CA MET A 124 11.73 -1.83 -15.05
C MET A 124 10.91 -1.15 -13.93
N PRO A 125 10.75 0.18 -13.96
CA PRO A 125 9.92 0.90 -13.01
C PRO A 125 8.43 0.57 -13.25
N VAL A 126 7.69 0.33 -12.17
CA VAL A 126 6.25 -0.02 -12.22
C VAL A 126 5.40 0.82 -11.29
N MET A 127 6.01 1.68 -10.47
CA MET A 127 5.32 2.56 -9.53
C MET A 127 6.16 3.82 -9.28
N GLU A 128 5.48 4.97 -9.26
CA GLU A 128 5.97 6.24 -8.70
C GLU A 128 5.33 6.42 -7.32
N ASP A 129 6.13 6.80 -6.32
CA ASP A 129 5.61 7.11 -4.99
C ASP A 129 5.11 8.55 -4.85
N ARG A 130 4.58 8.92 -3.68
CA ARG A 130 4.07 10.27 -3.43
C ARG A 130 5.14 11.37 -3.48
N TYR A 131 6.43 11.00 -3.50
CA TYR A 131 7.57 11.91 -3.56
C TYR A 131 8.23 11.93 -4.94
N GLY A 132 7.69 11.18 -5.91
CA GLY A 132 8.19 11.09 -7.27
C GLY A 132 9.36 10.13 -7.45
N ASP A 133 9.63 9.27 -6.47
CA ASP A 133 10.69 8.26 -6.53
C ASP A 133 10.16 6.97 -7.19
N LEU A 134 11.03 6.25 -7.91
CA LEU A 134 10.62 5.11 -8.73
C LEU A 134 10.90 3.78 -8.03
N HIS A 135 9.94 2.88 -8.13
CA HIS A 135 9.97 1.54 -7.58
C HIS A 135 9.74 0.51 -8.68
N GLY A 136 10.44 -0.62 -8.60
CA GLY A 136 10.20 -1.72 -9.52
C GLY A 136 11.26 -2.80 -9.49
N TYR A 137 11.42 -3.46 -10.61
CA TYR A 137 12.20 -4.69 -10.74
C TYR A 137 13.53 -4.39 -11.41
N PHE A 138 14.61 -4.78 -10.74
CA PHE A 138 15.96 -4.76 -11.28
C PHE A 138 16.31 -6.16 -11.75
N PHE A 139 16.80 -6.27 -12.98
CA PHE A 139 17.27 -7.48 -13.64
C PHE A 139 18.78 -7.35 -13.77
N LEU A 140 19.52 -8.04 -12.91
CA LEU A 140 20.96 -8.16 -12.98
C LEU A 140 21.29 -9.35 -13.89
N ILE A 141 21.87 -9.06 -15.05
CA ILE A 141 22.22 -10.03 -16.07
C ILE A 141 23.72 -10.32 -15.94
N ILE A 142 24.03 -11.59 -15.69
CA ILE A 142 25.39 -12.11 -15.50
C ILE A 142 25.73 -12.96 -16.72
N PRO A 143 26.78 -12.61 -17.46
CA PRO A 143 27.16 -13.37 -18.65
C PRO A 143 27.59 -14.79 -18.29
N GLU A 144 27.44 -15.70 -19.25
CA GLU A 144 27.92 -17.07 -19.10
C GLU A 144 29.40 -17.13 -18.69
N GLY A 145 29.75 -18.03 -17.77
CA GLY A 145 31.11 -18.21 -17.26
C GLY A 145 31.49 -17.30 -16.08
N GLU A 146 30.69 -16.27 -15.81
CA GLU A 146 30.92 -15.33 -14.69
C GLU A 146 30.15 -15.70 -13.41
N TYR A 147 29.48 -16.86 -13.40
CA TYR A 147 28.81 -17.42 -12.23
C TYR A 147 29.17 -18.90 -12.04
N THR A 148 29.07 -19.40 -10.80
CA THR A 148 29.31 -20.81 -10.46
C THR A 148 28.00 -21.48 -10.07
N ARG A 149 27.65 -22.57 -10.78
CA ARG A 149 26.46 -23.37 -10.48
C ARG A 149 26.57 -23.97 -9.06
N GLY A 150 25.47 -23.95 -8.32
CA GLY A 150 25.38 -24.37 -6.91
C GLY A 150 25.70 -23.27 -5.89
N GLU A 151 26.26 -22.14 -6.33
CA GLU A 151 26.68 -21.05 -5.47
C GLU A 151 25.80 -19.80 -5.64
N PRO A 152 25.57 -19.03 -4.56
CA PRO A 152 24.97 -17.71 -4.66
C PRO A 152 26.03 -16.68 -5.07
N LEU A 153 25.58 -15.53 -5.58
CA LEU A 153 26.43 -14.36 -5.78
C LEU A 153 26.32 -13.44 -4.58
N ASN A 154 27.44 -12.82 -4.17
CA ASN A 154 27.45 -11.71 -3.24
C ASN A 154 27.32 -10.40 -4.01
N ILE A 155 26.33 -9.58 -3.66
CA ILE A 155 26.08 -8.29 -4.30
C ILE A 155 26.27 -7.17 -3.28
N LYS A 156 27.03 -6.13 -3.66
CA LYS A 156 27.16 -4.88 -2.92
C LYS A 156 26.69 -3.70 -3.76
N ALA A 157 25.99 -2.76 -3.15
CA ALA A 157 25.73 -1.46 -3.74
C ALA A 157 26.37 -0.36 -2.88
N VAL A 158 27.28 0.40 -3.49
CA VAL A 158 28.09 1.43 -2.85
C VAL A 158 27.77 2.77 -3.48
N GLY A 159 27.25 3.72 -2.70
CA GLY A 159 26.97 5.08 -3.20
C GLY A 159 28.26 5.87 -3.42
N GLU A 160 28.23 6.80 -4.37
CA GLU A 160 29.31 7.78 -4.52
C GLU A 160 29.45 8.67 -3.26
N THR A 161 30.65 9.24 -3.06
CA THR A 161 30.92 10.20 -1.98
C THR A 161 30.54 11.60 -2.41
N SER A 162 29.24 11.91 -2.45
CA SER A 162 28.74 13.25 -2.79
C SER A 162 28.27 14.07 -1.58
N GLY A 163 28.10 13.43 -0.41
CA GLY A 163 27.46 14.04 0.76
C GLY A 163 25.94 14.20 0.61
N ASN A 164 25.34 13.75 -0.50
CA ASN A 164 23.91 13.84 -0.75
C ASN A 164 23.14 12.68 -0.11
N ARG A 165 21.87 12.91 0.23
CA ARG A 165 20.97 11.91 0.81
C ARG A 165 20.18 11.11 -0.23
N ALA A 166 20.43 11.28 -1.53
CA ALA A 166 19.87 10.44 -2.58
C ALA A 166 20.06 8.96 -2.21
N PHE A 167 19.03 8.15 -2.47
CA PHE A 167 18.96 6.79 -1.96
C PHE A 167 18.78 5.76 -3.06
N PHE A 168 19.26 4.57 -2.74
CA PHE A 168 18.92 3.33 -3.41
C PHE A 168 18.49 2.31 -2.34
N ILE A 169 17.30 1.74 -2.51
CA ILE A 169 16.67 0.79 -1.60
C ILE A 169 16.60 -0.56 -2.30
N VAL A 170 16.98 -1.62 -1.60
CA VAL A 170 16.73 -3.01 -2.02
C VAL A 170 15.75 -3.64 -1.04
N TYR A 171 14.67 -4.23 -1.54
CA TYR A 171 13.70 -4.92 -0.70
C TYR A 171 14.18 -6.34 -0.41
N ARG A 172 14.04 -6.73 0.86
CA ARG A 172 14.42 -8.04 1.38
C ARG A 172 13.35 -9.08 1.06
N HIS A 173 13.13 -9.31 -0.23
CA HIS A 173 12.05 -10.15 -0.74
C HIS A 173 12.55 -11.09 -1.83
N LYS A 174 12.26 -12.38 -1.64
CA LYS A 174 12.57 -13.42 -2.62
C LYS A 174 11.51 -13.41 -3.71
N ILE A 175 11.91 -13.08 -4.93
CA ILE A 175 10.98 -13.03 -6.07
C ILE A 175 10.90 -14.42 -6.68
N LYS A 176 9.74 -15.05 -6.53
CA LYS A 176 9.38 -16.32 -7.18
C LYS A 176 7.91 -16.28 -7.61
N PRO A 177 7.52 -17.09 -8.62
CA PRO A 177 6.11 -17.30 -8.90
C PRO A 177 5.39 -17.80 -7.64
N SER A 178 4.32 -17.10 -7.27
CA SER A 178 3.54 -17.45 -6.09
C SER A 178 2.10 -17.08 -6.29
N ILE A 179 1.20 -17.90 -5.74
CA ILE A 179 -0.23 -17.65 -5.76
C ILE A 179 -0.73 -17.54 -4.32
N LYS A 180 -1.52 -16.50 -4.05
CA LYS A 180 -2.23 -16.31 -2.80
C LYS A 180 -3.68 -15.95 -3.07
N VAL A 181 -4.57 -16.80 -2.59
CA VAL A 181 -6.02 -16.59 -2.71
C VAL A 181 -6.57 -16.03 -1.40
N VAL A 182 -7.24 -14.88 -1.50
CA VAL A 182 -7.83 -14.17 -0.37
C VAL A 182 -9.33 -13.99 -0.63
N PRO A 183 -10.17 -14.85 -0.03
CA PRO A 183 -11.61 -14.64 -0.02
C PRO A 183 -11.94 -13.40 0.81
N GLU A 184 -12.53 -12.38 0.19
CA GLU A 184 -12.91 -11.16 0.89
C GLU A 184 -14.16 -11.42 1.74
N GLN A 185 -14.20 -10.81 2.92
CA GLN A 185 -15.35 -10.86 3.82
C GLN A 185 -16.41 -9.82 3.41
N ALA A 186 -16.80 -9.85 2.13
CA ALA A 186 -17.75 -8.91 1.55
C ALA A 186 -18.62 -9.59 0.47
N ILE A 187 -19.91 -9.26 0.48
CA ILE A 187 -20.83 -9.54 -0.63
C ILE A 187 -20.99 -8.24 -1.41
N ARG A 188 -20.64 -8.25 -2.69
CA ARG A 188 -20.92 -7.13 -3.60
C ARG A 188 -22.28 -7.33 -4.25
N LYS A 189 -22.98 -6.22 -4.47
CA LYS A 189 -24.24 -6.16 -5.20
C LYS A 189 -24.03 -5.30 -6.44
N GLU A 190 -24.37 -5.82 -7.61
CA GLU A 190 -24.33 -5.10 -8.88
C GLU A 190 -25.65 -5.39 -9.61
N GLY A 191 -26.56 -4.42 -9.62
CA GLY A 191 -27.95 -4.67 -10.04
C GLY A 191 -28.63 -5.72 -9.16
N GLN A 192 -29.12 -6.79 -9.78
CA GLN A 192 -29.71 -7.96 -9.09
C GLN A 192 -28.65 -9.00 -8.68
N ASP A 193 -27.44 -8.91 -9.22
CA ASP A 193 -26.39 -9.90 -8.98
C ASP A 193 -25.75 -9.69 -7.61
N ARG A 194 -25.50 -10.80 -6.92
CA ARG A 194 -24.81 -10.84 -5.63
C ARG A 194 -23.70 -11.88 -5.69
N TYR A 195 -22.49 -11.47 -5.34
CA TYR A 195 -21.33 -12.34 -5.41
C TYR A 195 -20.37 -12.05 -4.26
N GLN A 196 -19.59 -13.06 -3.88
CA GLN A 196 -18.43 -12.91 -3.02
C GLN A 196 -17.20 -12.66 -3.88
N LEU A 197 -16.38 -11.72 -3.43
CA LEU A 197 -15.14 -11.37 -4.12
C LEU A 197 -14.00 -12.23 -3.59
N VAL A 198 -13.24 -12.83 -4.50
CA VAL A 198 -11.99 -13.53 -4.17
C VAL A 198 -10.85 -12.84 -4.89
N SER A 199 -9.91 -12.32 -4.11
CA SER A 199 -8.67 -11.73 -4.63
C SER A 199 -7.65 -12.85 -4.87
N VAL A 200 -7.30 -13.07 -6.13
CA VAL A 200 -6.23 -13.97 -6.59
C VAL A 200 -4.99 -13.12 -6.84
N ASN A 201 -4.03 -13.20 -5.93
CA ASN A 201 -2.76 -12.51 -6.03
C ASN A 201 -1.74 -13.45 -6.65
N TYR A 202 -1.15 -13.07 -7.78
CA TYR A 202 -0.20 -13.90 -8.49
C TYR A 202 1.04 -13.11 -8.91
N THR A 203 2.22 -13.63 -8.58
CA THR A 203 3.50 -13.12 -9.09
C THR A 203 3.85 -13.85 -10.38
N TYR A 204 3.90 -13.14 -11.50
CA TYR A 204 4.21 -13.67 -12.83
C TYR A 204 5.49 -13.05 -13.36
N LEU A 205 6.44 -13.85 -13.83
CA LEU A 205 7.77 -13.42 -14.23
C LEU A 205 8.01 -13.64 -15.73
N GLY A 206 7.05 -13.24 -16.55
CA GLY A 206 7.13 -13.35 -18.01
C GLY A 206 6.50 -12.16 -18.72
N ASP A 207 6.47 -12.24 -20.05
CA ASP A 207 5.87 -11.20 -20.88
C ASP A 207 4.36 -11.13 -20.71
N PRO A 208 3.75 -9.94 -20.88
CA PRO A 208 2.33 -9.77 -20.73
C PRO A 208 1.52 -10.78 -21.54
N VAL A 209 0.62 -11.49 -20.87
CA VAL A 209 -0.10 -12.63 -21.47
C VAL A 209 -1.54 -12.68 -21.02
N ASP A 210 -2.44 -12.97 -21.96
CA ASP A 210 -3.84 -13.22 -21.65
C ASP A 210 -4.01 -14.62 -21.05
N VAL A 211 -4.74 -14.68 -19.93
CA VAL A 211 -5.00 -15.90 -19.19
C VAL A 211 -6.48 -16.02 -18.83
N ILE A 212 -6.88 -17.24 -18.50
CA ILE A 212 -8.18 -17.54 -17.92
C ILE A 212 -7.95 -17.97 -16.48
N ILE A 213 -8.57 -17.27 -15.54
CA ILE A 213 -8.65 -17.71 -14.14
C ILE A 213 -9.97 -18.44 -13.97
N SER A 214 -9.88 -19.73 -13.64
CA SER A 214 -11.03 -20.58 -13.36
C SER A 214 -11.18 -20.80 -11.85
N ALA A 215 -12.41 -20.73 -11.34
CA ALA A 215 -12.75 -21.04 -9.96
C ALA A 215 -14.18 -21.62 -9.88
N GLY A 216 -14.29 -22.95 -9.72
CA GLY A 216 -15.55 -23.64 -9.98
C GLY A 216 -15.97 -23.48 -11.44
N ASP A 217 -17.24 -23.17 -11.69
CA ASP A 217 -17.78 -22.94 -13.03
C ASP A 217 -17.54 -21.50 -13.55
N ILE A 218 -16.86 -20.66 -12.77
CA ILE A 218 -16.60 -19.27 -13.13
C ILE A 218 -15.25 -19.16 -13.83
N GLU A 219 -15.25 -18.52 -14.99
CA GLU A 219 -14.04 -18.12 -15.71
C GLU A 219 -13.93 -16.59 -15.78
N THR A 220 -12.74 -16.08 -15.45
CA THR A 220 -12.39 -14.65 -15.56
C THR A 220 -11.21 -14.51 -16.51
N LYS A 221 -11.44 -13.86 -17.66
CA LYS A 221 -10.37 -13.50 -18.60
C LYS A 221 -9.65 -12.25 -18.09
N THR A 222 -8.32 -12.29 -18.10
CA THR A 222 -7.50 -11.16 -17.67
C THR A 222 -6.15 -11.21 -18.36
N ARG A 223 -5.41 -10.11 -18.32
CA ARG A 223 -4.02 -10.06 -18.77
C ARG A 223 -3.10 -10.02 -17.56
N LEU A 224 -2.14 -10.94 -17.51
CA LEU A 224 -1.04 -10.86 -16.55
C LEU A 224 0.05 -9.95 -17.11
N THR A 225 0.67 -9.18 -16.23
CA THR A 225 1.91 -8.43 -16.50
C THR A 225 3.03 -8.94 -15.61
N PHE A 226 4.27 -8.59 -15.93
CA PHE A 226 5.41 -8.93 -15.08
C PHE A 226 5.21 -8.39 -13.66
N GLY A 227 5.59 -9.19 -12.66
CA GLY A 227 5.50 -8.86 -11.25
C GLY A 227 4.17 -9.27 -10.61
N TYR A 228 3.75 -8.47 -9.63
CA TYR A 228 2.54 -8.73 -8.85
C TYR A 228 1.27 -8.38 -9.62
N ASN A 229 0.33 -9.32 -9.66
CA ASN A 229 -1.01 -9.14 -10.24
C ASN A 229 -2.06 -9.40 -9.15
N ASN A 230 -3.04 -8.49 -8.99
CA ASN A 230 -4.22 -8.70 -8.16
C ASN A 230 -5.45 -8.85 -9.06
N ILE A 231 -5.98 -10.07 -9.14
CA ILE A 231 -7.15 -10.37 -9.97
C ILE A 231 -8.35 -10.66 -9.07
N ARG A 232 -9.51 -10.11 -9.42
CA ARG A 232 -10.74 -10.24 -8.66
C ARG A 232 -11.69 -11.22 -9.33
N VAL A 233 -11.89 -12.39 -8.73
CA VAL A 233 -12.83 -13.42 -9.18
C VAL A 233 -14.15 -13.28 -8.45
N ARG A 234 -15.26 -13.36 -9.18
CA ARG A 234 -16.62 -13.22 -8.65
C ARG A 234 -17.24 -14.61 -8.45
N LEU A 235 -17.37 -15.04 -7.20
CA LEU A 235 -17.96 -16.33 -6.87
C LEU A 235 -19.40 -16.19 -6.34
N PRO A 236 -20.25 -17.22 -6.51
CA PRO A 236 -21.58 -17.21 -5.91
C PRO A 236 -21.50 -17.06 -4.39
N VAL A 237 -22.50 -16.41 -3.80
CA VAL A 237 -22.60 -16.27 -2.33
C VAL A 237 -22.85 -17.64 -1.71
N VAL A 238 -21.97 -18.08 -0.81
CA VAL A 238 -22.11 -19.36 -0.12
C VAL A 238 -22.83 -19.22 1.22
N LYS A 239 -23.65 -20.21 1.57
CA LYS A 239 -24.37 -20.30 2.86
C LYS A 239 -23.67 -21.18 3.90
N LYS A 240 -22.67 -21.97 3.47
CA LYS A 240 -21.82 -22.82 4.30
C LYS A 240 -20.39 -22.80 3.76
N GLU A 241 -19.43 -23.21 4.58
CA GLU A 241 -18.05 -23.38 4.11
C GLU A 241 -18.03 -24.30 2.89
N SER A 242 -17.45 -23.80 1.79
CA SER A 242 -17.48 -24.46 0.49
C SER A 242 -16.06 -24.48 -0.09
N PRO A 243 -15.51 -25.64 -0.44
CA PRO A 243 -14.18 -25.72 -1.05
C PRO A 243 -14.23 -25.25 -2.50
N PHE A 244 -13.17 -24.55 -2.93
CA PHE A 244 -12.95 -24.13 -4.31
C PHE A 244 -11.48 -24.35 -4.67
N MET A 245 -11.24 -24.57 -5.96
CA MET A 245 -9.91 -24.54 -6.56
C MET A 245 -9.85 -23.38 -7.54
N VAL A 246 -8.87 -22.49 -7.37
CA VAL A 246 -8.51 -21.49 -8.39
C VAL A 246 -7.40 -22.07 -9.26
N SER A 247 -7.51 -21.90 -10.57
CA SER A 247 -6.45 -22.25 -11.53
C SER A 247 -6.27 -21.14 -12.56
N ILE A 248 -5.04 -20.69 -12.76
CA ILE A 248 -4.63 -19.69 -13.75
C ILE A 248 -4.09 -20.43 -14.97
N LYS A 249 -4.73 -20.24 -16.13
CA LYS A 249 -4.42 -20.99 -17.36
C LYS A 249 -3.98 -20.07 -18.50
N LYS A 250 -2.91 -20.46 -19.19
CA LYS A 250 -2.45 -19.91 -20.47
C LYS A 250 -2.69 -20.97 -21.56
N GLY A 251 -3.79 -20.83 -22.31
CA GLY A 251 -4.23 -21.90 -23.22
C GLY A 251 -4.54 -23.18 -22.45
N GLN A 252 -3.92 -24.30 -22.83
CA GLN A 252 -4.08 -25.59 -22.13
C GLN A 252 -3.18 -25.74 -20.89
N LYS A 253 -2.26 -24.80 -20.67
CA LYS A 253 -1.22 -24.88 -19.64
C LYS A 253 -1.64 -24.21 -18.35
N ILE A 254 -1.49 -24.89 -17.21
CA ILE A 254 -1.74 -24.32 -15.89
C ILE A 254 -0.47 -23.60 -15.42
N LEU A 255 -0.57 -22.31 -15.12
CA LEU A 255 0.53 -21.51 -14.59
C LEU A 255 0.65 -21.62 -13.07
N ALA A 256 -0.50 -21.73 -12.38
CA ALA A 256 -0.62 -21.92 -10.95
C ALA A 256 -2.03 -22.36 -10.57
N ASP A 257 -2.16 -23.05 -9.44
CA ASP A 257 -3.44 -23.35 -8.81
C ASP A 257 -3.36 -23.23 -7.28
N ASN A 258 -4.52 -23.14 -6.64
CA ASN A 258 -4.63 -23.04 -5.20
C ASN A 258 -6.03 -23.49 -4.72
N ASN A 259 -6.05 -24.39 -3.73
CA ASN A 259 -7.28 -24.77 -3.04
C ASN A 259 -7.55 -23.82 -1.87
N PHE A 260 -8.79 -23.40 -1.72
CA PHE A 260 -9.22 -22.55 -0.61
C PHE A 260 -10.66 -22.86 -0.19
N ILE A 261 -11.04 -22.41 1.01
CA ILE A 261 -12.41 -22.52 1.52
C ILE A 261 -13.06 -21.14 1.47
N LEU A 262 -14.14 -21.02 0.70
CA LEU A 262 -15.01 -19.85 0.74
C LEU A 262 -15.99 -20.01 1.90
N LYS A 263 -15.97 -19.04 2.82
CA LYS A 263 -16.88 -19.01 3.98
C LYS A 263 -18.02 -18.03 3.73
N PRO A 264 -19.20 -18.23 4.34
CA PRO A 264 -20.24 -17.20 4.37
C PRO A 264 -19.69 -15.90 4.95
N VAL A 265 -20.10 -14.76 4.40
CA VAL A 265 -19.69 -13.45 4.92
C VAL A 265 -20.40 -13.19 6.24
N ALA A 266 -19.63 -12.91 7.29
CA ALA A 266 -20.21 -12.46 8.56
C ALA A 266 -20.90 -11.10 8.37
N TYR A 267 -22.16 -11.01 8.77
CA TYR A 267 -22.88 -9.74 8.80
C TYR A 267 -22.19 -8.79 9.77
N ARG A 268 -21.97 -7.55 9.33
CA ARG A 268 -21.48 -6.45 10.15
C ARG A 268 -22.30 -5.22 9.82
N GLU A 269 -22.71 -4.51 10.85
CA GLU A 269 -23.29 -3.18 10.72
C GLU A 269 -22.21 -2.16 11.12
N ILE A 270 -22.02 -1.15 10.28
CA ILE A 270 -21.01 -0.11 10.49
C ILE A 270 -21.75 1.22 10.54
N HIS A 271 -21.70 1.89 11.71
CA HIS A 271 -22.20 3.24 11.89
C HIS A 271 -21.05 4.22 11.69
N LEU A 272 -21.23 5.18 10.79
CA LEU A 272 -20.24 6.23 10.52
C LEU A 272 -20.66 7.51 11.25
N LEU A 273 -19.83 7.96 12.20
CA LEU A 273 -20.02 9.21 12.93
C LEU A 273 -19.02 10.25 12.44
N HIS A 274 -19.51 11.31 11.81
CA HIS A 274 -18.66 12.40 11.34
C HIS A 274 -18.44 13.40 12.48
N HIS A 275 -17.17 13.69 12.77
CA HIS A 275 -16.75 14.72 13.71
C HIS A 275 -15.37 15.23 13.30
N SER A 276 -14.93 16.33 13.90
CA SER A 276 -13.52 16.74 13.93
C SER A 276 -13.09 16.76 15.38
N HIS A 277 -11.97 16.10 15.70
CA HIS A 277 -11.39 16.21 17.03
C HIS A 277 -11.04 17.68 17.33
N VAL A 278 -11.36 18.13 18.54
CA VAL A 278 -11.24 19.53 18.97
C VAL A 278 -10.15 19.64 20.04
N ASP A 279 -8.96 20.01 19.57
CA ASP A 279 -7.82 20.37 20.42
C ASP A 279 -7.69 21.90 20.51
N ILE A 280 -8.05 22.47 21.65
CA ILE A 280 -8.00 23.93 21.87
C ILE A 280 -6.60 24.31 22.37
N GLY A 281 -5.83 25.07 21.58
CA GLY A 281 -4.51 25.54 21.98
C GLY A 281 -3.33 24.64 21.57
N TYR A 282 -3.56 23.54 20.85
CA TYR A 282 -2.46 22.67 20.39
C TYR A 282 -1.73 23.23 19.17
N THR A 283 -2.45 23.50 18.08
CA THR A 283 -1.88 24.05 16.83
C THR A 283 -2.23 25.52 16.59
N HIS A 284 -3.33 25.99 17.17
CA HIS A 284 -3.89 27.33 16.97
C HIS A 284 -4.41 27.88 18.29
N VAL A 285 -4.51 29.20 18.39
CA VAL A 285 -5.09 29.87 19.57
C VAL A 285 -6.62 29.72 19.59
N GLN A 286 -7.23 29.95 20.76
CA GLN A 286 -8.66 29.73 21.02
C GLN A 286 -9.56 30.43 19.99
N ASP A 287 -9.29 31.69 19.67
CA ASP A 287 -10.10 32.47 18.73
C ASP A 287 -10.06 31.90 17.30
N GLU A 288 -8.90 31.38 16.88
CA GLU A 288 -8.75 30.73 15.57
C GLU A 288 -9.50 29.40 15.54
N VAL A 289 -9.33 28.56 16.57
CA VAL A 289 -10.04 27.28 16.69
C VAL A 289 -11.56 27.51 16.69
N LYS A 290 -12.05 28.52 17.39
CA LYS A 290 -13.46 28.90 17.43
C LYS A 290 -14.01 29.17 16.03
N ILE A 291 -13.33 30.02 15.26
CA ILE A 291 -13.74 30.35 13.88
C ILE A 291 -13.74 29.11 12.99
N ILE A 292 -12.72 28.25 13.09
CA ILE A 292 -12.63 27.00 12.34
C ILE A 292 -13.80 26.06 12.67
N GLN A 293 -14.09 25.86 13.96
CA GLN A 293 -15.17 24.97 14.38
C GLN A 293 -16.56 25.52 13.99
N TRP A 294 -16.76 26.83 14.04
CA TRP A 294 -17.99 27.45 13.50
C TRP A 294 -18.16 27.19 12.01
N GLN A 295 -17.08 27.27 11.23
CA GLN A 295 -17.12 26.94 9.81
C GLN A 295 -17.45 25.46 9.58
N HIS A 296 -16.95 24.56 10.43
CA HIS A 296 -17.32 23.14 10.37
C HIS A 296 -18.81 22.91 10.63
N LEU A 297 -19.39 23.55 11.66
CA LEU A 297 -20.83 23.46 11.93
C LEU A 297 -21.67 23.97 10.75
N GLU A 298 -21.33 25.13 10.18
CA GLU A 298 -22.02 25.70 9.01
C GLU A 298 -21.89 24.81 7.77
N ASN A 299 -20.72 24.22 7.55
CA ASN A 299 -20.52 23.27 6.45
C ASN A 299 -21.30 21.98 6.67
N ALA A 300 -21.36 21.49 7.90
CA ALA A 300 -22.17 20.33 8.26
C ALA A 300 -23.67 20.56 7.96
N ILE A 301 -24.22 21.73 8.31
CA ILE A 301 -25.60 22.10 7.96
C ILE A 301 -25.81 22.08 6.44
N LYS A 302 -24.88 22.66 5.66
CA LYS A 302 -24.96 22.66 4.20
C LYS A 302 -24.94 21.25 3.61
N ILE A 303 -24.08 20.38 4.12
CA ILE A 303 -23.97 18.99 3.64
C ILE A 303 -25.21 18.19 4.05
N ALA A 304 -25.67 18.32 5.29
CA ALA A 304 -26.89 17.68 5.76
C ALA A 304 -28.10 18.07 4.88
N GLY A 305 -28.26 19.36 4.57
CA GLY A 305 -29.29 19.83 3.66
C GLY A 305 -29.22 19.25 2.24
N ARG A 306 -28.01 19.02 1.71
CA ARG A 306 -27.80 18.36 0.40
C ARG A 306 -28.15 16.87 0.42
N THR A 307 -28.04 16.23 1.58
CA THR A 307 -28.29 14.79 1.75
C THR A 307 -29.65 14.47 2.36
N LYS A 308 -30.50 15.47 2.65
CA LYS A 308 -31.77 15.28 3.37
C LYS A 308 -32.72 14.27 2.71
N ASP A 309 -32.70 14.20 1.38
CA ASP A 309 -33.56 13.34 0.57
C ASP A 309 -32.91 11.98 0.26
N TYR A 310 -31.70 11.72 0.78
CA TYR A 310 -31.06 10.42 0.66
C TYR A 310 -31.77 9.39 1.55
N PRO A 311 -31.58 8.08 1.30
CA PRO A 311 -31.97 7.04 2.25
C PRO A 311 -31.44 7.37 3.65
N GLU A 312 -32.22 7.08 4.70
CA GLU A 312 -31.93 7.53 6.07
C GLU A 312 -30.48 7.25 6.51
N ALA A 313 -29.98 6.04 6.25
CA ALA A 313 -28.62 5.62 6.61
C ALA A 313 -27.49 6.34 5.82
N ALA A 314 -27.82 7.04 4.74
CA ALA A 314 -26.89 7.79 3.90
C ALA A 314 -26.97 9.31 4.12
N ARG A 315 -27.85 9.78 5.03
CA ARG A 315 -27.95 11.20 5.39
C ARG A 315 -26.76 11.60 6.25
N PHE A 316 -26.18 12.76 5.95
CA PHE A 316 -25.07 13.29 6.73
C PHE A 316 -25.57 13.82 8.08
N ARG A 317 -24.86 13.45 9.15
CA ARG A 317 -25.02 13.97 10.50
C ARG A 317 -23.65 14.30 11.07
N TRP A 318 -23.57 15.38 11.83
CA TRP A 318 -22.33 15.86 12.41
C TRP A 318 -22.40 15.84 13.94
N ASN A 319 -21.40 15.27 14.58
CA ASN A 319 -21.21 15.34 16.01
C ASN A 319 -20.19 16.46 16.30
N SER A 320 -20.54 17.41 17.17
CA SER A 320 -19.65 18.54 17.51
C SER A 320 -18.47 18.14 18.39
N GLU A 321 -18.45 16.89 18.87
CA GLU A 321 -17.56 16.29 19.88
C GLU A 321 -17.69 16.92 21.27
N VAL A 322 -17.54 18.25 21.34
CA VAL A 322 -17.68 19.06 22.54
C VAL A 322 -18.66 20.20 22.28
N ILE A 323 -19.20 20.81 23.35
CA ILE A 323 -20.23 21.85 23.21
C ILE A 323 -19.65 23.26 23.10
N TRP A 324 -18.39 23.51 23.47
CA TRP A 324 -17.80 24.86 23.46
C TRP A 324 -17.93 25.58 22.12
N ALA A 325 -17.71 24.86 21.01
CA ALA A 325 -17.88 25.44 19.67
C ALA A 325 -19.33 25.84 19.38
N LEU A 326 -20.30 25.02 19.81
CA LEU A 326 -21.71 25.30 19.64
C LEU A 326 -22.19 26.41 20.58
N ASP A 327 -21.82 26.35 21.86
CA ASP A 327 -22.16 27.35 22.88
C ASP A 327 -21.65 28.75 22.49
N SER A 328 -20.39 28.84 22.06
CA SER A 328 -19.84 30.10 21.53
C SER A 328 -20.53 30.55 20.25
N TYR A 329 -20.89 29.63 19.34
CA TYR A 329 -21.62 29.95 18.12
C TYR A 329 -22.95 30.62 18.45
N LEU A 330 -23.71 30.04 19.40
CA LEU A 330 -25.03 30.51 19.81
C LEU A 330 -24.97 31.87 20.52
N LYS A 331 -23.90 32.16 21.27
CA LYS A 331 -23.72 33.43 22.00
C LYS A 331 -23.27 34.59 21.12
N GLU A 332 -22.47 34.32 20.10
CA GLU A 332 -21.72 35.36 19.37
C GLU A 332 -22.19 35.59 17.93
N ASN A 333 -23.06 34.75 17.36
CA ASN A 333 -23.58 34.93 16.01
C ASN A 333 -24.94 35.64 15.97
N SER A 334 -25.34 36.09 14.77
CA SER A 334 -26.62 36.79 14.57
C SER A 334 -27.84 35.90 14.86
N PRO A 335 -29.00 36.46 15.22
CA PRO A 335 -30.21 35.69 15.49
C PRO A 335 -30.57 34.71 14.36
N GLU A 336 -30.41 35.11 13.09
CA GLU A 336 -30.72 34.26 11.94
C GLU A 336 -29.78 33.05 11.82
N LYS A 337 -28.52 33.20 12.25
CA LYS A 337 -27.56 32.09 12.32
C LYS A 337 -27.91 31.14 13.47
N VAL A 338 -28.25 31.70 14.62
CA VAL A 338 -28.67 30.96 15.81
C VAL A 338 -29.92 30.13 15.51
N ASP A 339 -30.95 30.72 14.91
CA ASP A 339 -32.19 30.02 14.54
C ASP A 339 -31.92 28.86 13.59
N ARG A 340 -31.08 29.07 12.56
CA ARG A 340 -30.68 28.00 11.63
C ARG A 340 -29.91 26.87 12.31
N MET A 341 -29.07 27.19 13.30
CA MET A 341 -28.35 26.18 14.08
C MET A 341 -29.30 25.36 14.95
N ILE A 342 -30.23 26.03 15.64
CA ILE A 342 -31.25 25.38 16.47
C ILE A 342 -32.12 24.47 15.62
N ASP A 343 -32.55 24.93 14.44
CA ASP A 343 -33.31 24.11 13.50
C ASP A 343 -32.50 22.91 13.01
N ALA A 344 -31.20 23.07 12.75
CA ALA A 344 -30.33 21.95 12.37
C ALA A 344 -30.21 20.90 13.48
N ILE A 345 -30.12 21.32 14.74
CA ILE A 345 -30.11 20.42 15.91
C ILE A 345 -31.46 19.69 16.01
N ARG A 346 -32.58 20.41 15.92
CA ARG A 346 -33.93 19.81 15.96
C ARG A 346 -34.18 18.82 14.83
N ASN A 347 -33.61 19.07 13.65
CA ASN A 347 -33.67 18.17 12.51
C ASN A 347 -32.68 16.98 12.59
N GLY A 348 -31.88 16.89 13.66
CA GLY A 348 -30.90 15.82 13.89
C GLY A 348 -29.70 15.88 12.94
N TRP A 349 -29.40 17.05 12.36
CA TRP A 349 -28.25 17.26 11.48
C TRP A 349 -26.97 17.54 12.27
N ILE A 350 -27.11 18.22 13.40
CA ILE A 350 -26.04 18.50 14.36
C ILE A 350 -26.38 17.82 15.68
N GLU A 351 -25.48 16.96 16.15
CA GLU A 351 -25.52 16.32 17.46
C GLU A 351 -24.54 17.06 18.39
N PRO A 352 -25.03 17.75 19.42
CA PRO A 352 -24.17 18.42 20.40
C PRO A 352 -23.42 17.41 21.27
N GLY A 353 -22.12 17.65 21.49
CA GLY A 353 -21.36 16.98 22.55
C GLY A 353 -21.85 17.40 23.94
N ALA A 354 -21.77 16.48 24.91
CA ALA A 354 -22.18 16.78 26.29
C ALA A 354 -21.11 17.51 27.11
N MET A 355 -19.84 17.25 26.83
CA MET A 355 -18.72 17.89 27.53
C MET A 355 -18.42 19.26 26.92
N TYR A 356 -17.98 20.20 27.75
CA TYR A 356 -17.66 21.55 27.31
C TYR A 356 -16.42 21.57 26.43
N ALA A 357 -15.36 20.89 26.87
CA ALA A 357 -14.11 20.67 26.14
C ALA A 357 -13.55 19.28 26.49
N ASN A 358 -12.48 18.87 25.78
CA ASN A 358 -11.78 17.60 26.01
C ASN A 358 -10.71 17.77 27.11
N GLU A 359 -11.15 17.88 28.38
CA GLU A 359 -10.22 18.02 29.50
C GLU A 359 -9.53 16.70 29.88
N LEU A 360 -8.32 16.81 30.41
CA LEU A 360 -7.63 15.70 31.06
C LEU A 360 -8.30 15.44 32.41
N SER A 361 -9.22 14.48 32.45
CA SER A 361 -10.06 14.20 33.63
C SER A 361 -9.28 13.93 34.93
N GLU A 362 -8.03 13.48 34.83
CA GLU A 362 -7.14 13.24 35.98
C GLU A 362 -6.62 14.52 36.65
N LEU A 363 -6.71 15.66 35.96
CA LEU A 363 -6.33 16.98 36.48
C LEU A 363 -7.52 17.75 37.03
N CYS A 364 -8.74 17.31 36.71
CA CYS A 364 -9.96 17.96 37.16
C CYS A 364 -10.32 17.54 38.60
N ASN A 365 -10.76 18.50 39.41
CA ASN A 365 -11.47 18.20 40.65
C ASN A 365 -12.93 17.80 40.38
N THR A 366 -13.63 17.32 41.40
CA THR A 366 -15.02 16.87 41.30
C THR A 366 -15.96 17.95 40.77
N GLU A 367 -15.79 19.20 41.20
CA GLU A 367 -16.66 20.31 40.77
C GLU A 367 -16.40 20.63 39.29
N GLU A 368 -15.14 20.66 38.85
CA GLU A 368 -14.78 20.89 37.45
C GLU A 368 -15.42 19.83 36.53
N LEU A 369 -15.36 18.55 36.89
CA LEU A 369 -16.01 17.47 36.14
C LEU A 369 -17.54 17.66 36.04
N ILE A 370 -18.19 18.14 37.11
CA ILE A 370 -19.63 18.45 37.10
C ILE A 370 -19.94 19.63 36.18
N GLN A 371 -19.08 20.65 36.20
CA GLN A 371 -19.24 21.87 35.41
C GLN A 371 -18.96 21.65 33.92
N LEU A 372 -18.15 20.64 33.56
CA LEU A 372 -17.92 20.30 32.15
C LEU A 372 -19.18 19.94 31.38
N THR A 373 -20.28 19.58 32.04
CA THR A 373 -21.56 19.31 31.36
C THR A 373 -22.60 20.43 31.55
N ALA A 374 -22.25 21.52 32.23
CA ALA A 374 -23.19 22.58 32.58
C ALA A 374 -23.83 23.23 31.35
N SER A 375 -23.05 23.57 30.32
CA SER A 375 -23.59 24.18 29.10
C SER A 375 -24.53 23.23 28.36
N ALA A 376 -24.24 21.93 28.33
CA ALA A 376 -25.13 20.95 27.72
C ALA A 376 -26.47 20.83 28.49
N ARG A 377 -26.43 20.84 29.83
CA ARG A 377 -27.64 20.82 30.66
C ARG A 377 -28.50 22.08 30.50
N ASN A 378 -27.89 23.22 30.20
CA ASN A 378 -28.61 24.47 29.96
C ASN A 378 -29.23 24.56 28.55
N LEU A 379 -28.74 23.75 27.61
CA LEU A 379 -29.20 23.71 26.22
C LEU A 379 -30.26 22.61 25.98
N ALA A 380 -30.31 21.59 26.83
CA ALA A 380 -31.33 20.53 26.84
C ALA A 380 -32.62 20.99 27.53
#